data_AF-A0A838RDW0-F1
#
_entry.id   AF-A0A838RDW0-F1
#
_cell.length_a   1.000
_cell.length_b   1.000
_cell.length_c   1.000
_cell.angle_alpha   90.00
_cell.angle_beta   90.00
_cell.angle_gamma   90.00
#
_symmetry.space_group_name_H-M   'P 1'
#
loop_
_entity.id
_entity.type
_entity.pdbx_description
1 polymer ?
#
loop_
_entity_poly.entity_id
_entity_poly.type
_entity_poly.pdbx_seq_one_letter_code
_entity_poly.pdbx_strand_id
1 'polypeptide(L)' 'IVGTALGQGLGPRAAAAFGAQALGRAADLAARRVSARALRPMDVVAALPDLWRQWETLREMRSAPLPPVLLELPRPHAV' A
#
# COMPACT_ATOMS: atom_id res chain seq x y z
N ILE A 1 -8.83 9.23 -9.32
CA ILE A 1 -8.02 9.19 -8.07
C ILE A 1 -7.69 10.60 -7.58
N VAL A 2 -6.92 11.43 -8.29
CA VAL A 2 -6.57 12.79 -7.83
C VAL A 2 -7.82 13.64 -7.58
N GLY A 3 -8.75 13.70 -8.53
CA GLY A 3 -10.02 14.42 -8.35
C GLY A 3 -10.85 13.89 -7.19
N THR A 4 -10.85 12.57 -6.98
CA THR A 4 -11.50 11.94 -5.82
C THR A 4 -10.84 12.38 -4.50
N ALA A 5 -9.51 12.37 -4.43
CA ALA A 5 -8.77 12.80 -3.25
C ALA A 5 -9.00 14.29 -2.94
N LEU A 6 -9.01 15.15 -3.96
CA LEU A 6 -9.39 16.56 -3.82
C LEU A 6 -10.82 16.70 -3.28
N GLY A 7 -11.78 15.95 -3.83
CA GLY A 7 -13.17 15.94 -3.36
C GLY A 7 -13.35 15.42 -1.93
N GLN A 8 -12.40 14.62 -1.43
CA GLN A 8 -12.33 14.14 -0.04
C GLN A 8 -11.57 15.10 0.89
N GLY A 9 -11.18 16.29 0.41
CA GLY A 9 -10.55 17.33 1.21
C GLY A 9 -9.02 17.22 1.33
N LEU A 10 -8.35 16.34 0.59
CA LEU A 10 -6.89 16.37 0.53
C LEU A 10 -6.43 17.65 -0.17
N GLY A 11 -5.43 18.33 0.42
CA GLY A 11 -4.79 19.47 -0.23
C GLY A 11 -4.17 19.11 -1.59
N PRO A 12 -4.08 20.03 -2.56
CA PRO A 12 -3.72 19.71 -3.94
C PRO A 12 -2.39 18.95 -4.10
N ARG A 13 -1.36 19.35 -3.35
CA ARG A 13 -0.06 18.67 -3.34
C ARG A 13 -0.16 17.23 -2.83
N ALA A 14 -0.92 17.01 -1.76
CA ALA A 14 -1.15 15.68 -1.20
C ALA A 14 -1.98 14.81 -2.14
N ALA A 15 -3.02 15.37 -2.77
CA ALA A 15 -3.85 14.67 -3.74
C ALA A 15 -3.05 14.24 -4.98
N ALA A 16 -2.17 15.10 -5.50
CA ALA A 16 -1.28 14.78 -6.60
C ALA A 16 -0.27 13.68 -6.23
N ALA A 17 0.39 13.82 -5.07
CA ALA A 17 1.33 12.81 -4.58
C ALA A 17 0.65 11.45 -4.34
N PHE A 18 -0.53 11.46 -3.73
CA PHE A 18 -1.35 10.26 -3.53
C PHE A 18 -1.71 9.60 -4.86
N GLY A 19 -2.16 10.39 -5.84
CA GLY A 19 -2.47 9.89 -7.18
C GLY A 19 -1.26 9.26 -7.87
N ALA A 20 -0.10 9.93 -7.84
CA ALA A 20 1.13 9.40 -8.42
C ALA A 20 1.54 8.07 -7.78
N GLN A 21 1.51 8.00 -6.45
CA GLN A 21 1.87 6.78 -5.72
C GLN A 21 0.89 5.63 -5.97
N ALA A 22 -0.41 5.91 -5.93
CA ALA A 22 -1.43 4.90 -6.20
C ALA A 22 -1.30 4.33 -7.62
N LEU A 23 -1.12 5.19 -8.63
CA LEU A 23 -0.96 4.76 -10.02
C LEU A 23 0.35 4.01 -10.25
N GLY A 24 1.47 4.46 -9.68
CA GLY A 24 2.75 3.75 -9.78
C GLY A 24 2.67 2.35 -9.18
N ARG A 25 2.11 2.22 -7.97
CA ARG A 25 1.93 0.90 -7.33
C ARG A 25 0.95 0.00 -8.07
N ALA A 26 -0.12 0.54 -8.64
CA ALA A 26 -1.03 -0.24 -9.48
C ALA A 26 -0.35 -0.74 -10.76
N ALA A 27 0.52 0.08 -11.36
CA ALA A 27 1.33 -0.33 -12.51
C ALA A 27 2.30 -1.46 -12.16
N ASP A 28 2.97 -1.39 -11.00
CA ASP A 28 3.83 -2.48 -10.52
C ASP A 28 3.07 -3.79 -10.33
N LEU A 29 1.82 -3.73 -9.85
CA LEU A 29 0.97 -4.91 -9.70
C LEU A 29 0.51 -5.46 -11.06
N ALA A 30 0.09 -4.59 -11.97
CA ALA A 30 -0.35 -4.98 -13.31
C ALA A 30 0.80 -5.57 -14.14
N ALA A 31 2.00 -5.00 -14.04
CA ALA A 31 3.19 -5.46 -14.76
C ALA A 31 3.59 -6.90 -14.39
N ARG A 32 3.24 -7.38 -13.20
CA ARG A 32 3.45 -8.79 -12.81
C ARG A 32 2.58 -9.78 -13.60
N ARG A 33 1.46 -9.31 -14.17
CA ARG A 33 0.52 -10.13 -14.95
C ARG A 33 0.81 -10.09 -16.46
N VAL A 34 1.22 -8.93 -16.98
CA VAL A 34 1.36 -8.71 -18.44
C VAL A 34 2.77 -8.27 -18.89
N SER A 35 3.75 -8.19 -17.98
CA SER A 35 5.07 -7.56 -18.17
C SER A 35 5.02 -6.04 -18.36
N ALA A 36 6.11 -5.35 -18.05
CA ALA A 36 6.19 -3.89 -18.20
C ALA A 36 6.07 -3.45 -19.68
N ARG A 37 6.53 -4.28 -20.63
CA ARG A 37 6.53 -3.94 -22.06
C ARG A 37 5.15 -4.05 -22.70
N ALA A 38 4.28 -4.94 -22.21
CA ALA A 38 2.93 -5.11 -22.75
C ALA A 38 1.85 -4.40 -21.92
N LEU A 39 2.24 -3.65 -20.87
CA LEU A 39 1.34 -2.94 -19.99
C LEU A 39 0.58 -1.84 -20.75
N ARG A 40 -0.76 -1.83 -20.63
CA ARG A 40 -1.62 -0.76 -21.15
C ARG A 40 -2.17 0.09 -20.00
N PRO A 41 -2.57 1.34 -20.25
CA PRO A 41 -3.16 2.19 -19.22
C PRO A 41 -4.37 1.56 -18.51
N MET A 42 -5.21 0.81 -19.24
CA MET A 42 -6.37 0.13 -18.66
C MET A 42 -5.99 -1.02 -17.72
N ASP A 43 -4.83 -1.67 -17.92
CA ASP A 43 -4.37 -2.73 -17.01
C ASP A 43 -3.99 -2.13 -15.64
N VAL A 44 -3.45 -0.91 -15.63
CA VAL A 44 -3.17 -0.15 -14.39
C VAL A 44 -4.48 0.19 -13.66
N VAL A 45 -5.47 0.70 -14.39
CA VAL A 45 -6.79 1.04 -13.81
C VAL A 45 -7.47 -0.21 -13.24
N ALA A 46 -7.42 -1.33 -13.97
CA ALA A 46 -7.99 -2.60 -13.56
C ALA A 46 -7.29 -3.21 -12.32
N ALA A 47 -6.02 -2.88 -12.09
CA ALA A 47 -5.26 -3.34 -10.91
C ALA A 47 -5.53 -2.52 -9.64
N LEU A 48 -6.20 -1.36 -9.75
CA LEU A 48 -6.41 -0.50 -8.59
C LEU A 48 -7.25 -1.15 -7.47
N PRO A 49 -8.36 -1.88 -7.71
CA PRO A 49 -9.10 -2.57 -6.66
C PRO A 49 -8.24 -3.53 -5.83
N ASP A 50 -7.30 -4.22 -6.48
CA ASP A 50 -6.37 -5.13 -5.80
C ASP A 50 -5.38 -4.34 -4.93
N LEU A 51 -4.91 -3.18 -5.40
CA LEU A 51 -4.09 -2.28 -4.61
C LEU A 51 -4.81 -1.79 -3.35
N TRP A 52 -6.08 -1.37 -3.45
CA TRP A 52 -6.86 -0.92 -2.30
C TRP A 52 -7.01 -2.03 -1.24
N ARG A 53 -7.30 -3.26 -1.68
CA ARG A 53 -7.35 -4.42 -0.78
C ARG A 53 -6.02 -4.65 -0.07
N GLN A 54 -4.90 -4.59 -0.80
CA GLN A 54 -3.58 -4.74 -0.19
C GLN A 54 -3.28 -3.69 0.88
N TRP A 55 -3.64 -2.43 0.62
CA TRP A 55 -3.47 -1.36 1.61
C TRP A 55 -4.39 -1.49 2.82
N GLU A 56 -5.62 -1.96 2.61
CA GLU A 56 -6.54 -2.27 3.70
C GLU A 56 -5.96 -3.37 4.60
N THR A 57 -5.47 -4.47 4.03
CA THR A 57 -4.80 -5.53 4.79
C THR A 57 -3.58 -5.01 5.56
N LEU A 58 -2.75 -4.16 4.95
CA LEU A 58 -1.60 -3.56 5.64
C LEU A 58 -2.03 -2.62 6.78
N ARG A 59 -3.14 -1.89 6.61
CA ARG A 59 -3.71 -1.03 7.65
C ARG A 59 -4.20 -1.86 8.83
N GLU A 60 -4.93 -2.95 8.58
CA GLU A 60 -5.42 -3.88 9.59
C GLU A 60 -4.27 -4.54 10.36
N MET A 61 -3.23 -5.02 9.64
CA MET A 61 -2.03 -5.60 10.27
C MET A 61 -1.30 -4.62 11.18
N ARG A 62 -1.23 -3.33 10.80
CA ARG A 62 -0.59 -2.30 11.64
C ARG A 62 -1.39 -1.98 12.90
N SER A 63 -2.71 -2.13 12.84
CA SER A 63 -3.61 -1.89 13.97
C SER A 63 -3.77 -3.11 14.88
N ALA A 64 -3.22 -4.28 14.52
CA ALA A 64 -3.21 -5.44 15.39
C ALA A 64 -2.39 -5.13 16.66
N PRO A 65 -2.92 -5.37 17.87
CA PRO A 65 -2.14 -5.21 19.09
C PRO A 65 -0.89 -6.07 19.00
N LEU A 66 0.28 -5.50 19.33
CA LEU A 66 1.51 -6.30 19.41
C LEU A 66 1.20 -7.50 20.32
N PRO A 67 1.49 -8.74 19.88
CA PRO A 67 1.31 -9.88 20.75
C PRO A 67 2.10 -9.61 22.03
N PRO A 68 1.51 -9.83 23.22
CA PRO A 68 2.21 -9.62 24.47
C PRO A 68 3.47 -10.48 24.44
N VAL A 69 4.64 -9.86 24.67
CA VAL A 69 5.91 -10.58 24.82
C VAL A 69 5.76 -11.47 26.05
N LEU A 70 5.46 -12.74 25.83
CA LEU A 70 5.08 -13.66 26.91
C LEU A 70 6.28 -14.24 27.67
N LEU A 71 7.52 -13.93 27.28
CA LEU A 71 8.73 -14.42 27.94
C LEU A 71 9.89 -13.43 27.74
N GLU A 72 10.07 -12.46 28.64
CA GLU A 72 11.42 -11.94 28.87
C GLU A 72 12.23 -13.06 29.53
N LEU A 73 13.02 -13.78 28.72
CA LEU A 73 14.08 -14.64 29.26
C LEU A 73 15.14 -13.71 29.90
N PRO A 74 15.59 -13.99 31.14
CA PRO A 74 16.67 -13.23 31.74
C PRO A 74 17.91 -13.26 30.83
N ARG A 75 18.55 -12.11 30.64
CA ARG A 75 19.80 -12.04 29.87
C ARG A 75 20.83 -12.98 30.51
N PRO A 76 21.56 -13.80 29.72
CA PRO A 76 22.58 -14.67 30.27
C PRO A 76 23.66 -13.82 30.97
N HIS A 77 23.92 -14.13 32.25
CA HIS A 77 25.04 -13.54 32.97
C HIS A 77 26.33 -14.04 32.32
N ALA A 78 27.17 -13.12 31.85
CA ALA A 78 28.53 -13.45 31.45
C ALA A 78 29.29 -13.85 32.73
N VAL A 79 29.70 -15.12 32.78
CA VAL A 79 30.65 -15.66 33.77
C VAL A 79 32.06 -15.24 33.38
#